data_AF-A0A961QV64-F1
#
_entry.id   AF-A0A961QV64-F1
#
_cell.length_a   1.000
_cell.length_b   1.000
_cell.length_c   1.000
_cell.angle_alpha   90.00
_cell.angle_beta   90.00
_cell.angle_gamma   90.00
#
_symmetry.space_group_name_H-M   'P 1'
#
loop_
_entity.id
_entity.type
_entity.pdbx_description
1 polymer ?
#
loop_
_entity_poly.entity_id
_entity_poly.type
_entity_poly.pdbx_seq_one_letter_code
_entity_poly.pdbx_strand_id
1 'polypeptide(L)'
;MTRNKTLIVVTGAIAILANLANAQDYTPAEGFYDLSDMPETGMYPQGGPRPGQGGNSGRPPARQVTPEDVVVGPATFSVTYPIFDDFASLPDDVVYVRQPIQSFERPEGGTHYYEVVLVESMNISWVQAAILATSEGGYLASLTSPEENAFVFSLVNDDAYFWQFPDDYTPDSHYRIKIGPFLGGVRVSDTEDSLAGWQWLSGEAWDYTNWAQNLDDGVTDRDPRDNTQPNGAGRQNIMGFGELNVPVPTWGDYWDTVAQYGERGMPSGYNRGFVIEYDEMPD
;
A
#
# COMPACT_ATOMS: atom_id res chain seq x y z
N MET A 1 49.00 9.56 -3.18
CA MET A 1 48.06 9.57 -2.04
C MET A 1 46.85 8.75 -2.42
N THR A 2 46.95 7.43 -2.19
CA THR A 2 45.90 6.45 -2.45
C THR A 2 45.14 6.23 -1.14
N ARG A 3 43.86 6.60 -1.10
CA ARG A 3 42.98 6.28 0.04
C ARG A 3 42.38 4.90 -0.21
N ASN A 4 42.89 3.91 0.50
CA ASN A 4 42.22 2.62 0.66
C ASN A 4 40.90 2.84 1.38
N LYS A 5 39.77 2.55 0.71
CA LYS A 5 38.48 2.34 1.38
C LYS A 5 38.45 0.88 1.81
N THR A 6 38.54 0.67 3.12
CA THR A 6 38.31 -0.63 3.74
C THR A 6 36.82 -0.94 3.67
N LEU A 7 36.46 -1.94 2.86
CA LEU A 7 35.12 -2.54 2.84
C LEU A 7 35.03 -3.46 4.06
N ILE A 8 34.18 -3.12 5.03
CA ILE A 8 33.83 -4.02 6.11
C ILE A 8 32.68 -4.89 5.60
N VAL A 9 33.00 -6.10 5.16
CA VAL A 9 32.02 -7.14 4.89
C VAL A 9 31.62 -7.75 6.24
N VAL A 10 30.42 -7.43 6.72
CA VAL A 10 29.80 -8.15 7.84
C VAL A 10 29.02 -9.31 7.24
N THR A 11 29.66 -10.48 7.16
CA THR A 11 28.95 -11.75 6.94
C THR A 11 28.19 -12.11 8.21
N GLY A 12 26.95 -11.65 8.31
CA GLY A 12 25.97 -12.15 9.26
C GLY A 12 25.08 -13.18 8.57
N ALA A 13 25.31 -14.46 8.84
CA ALA A 13 24.39 -15.52 8.45
C ALA A 13 23.09 -15.35 9.26
N ILE A 14 22.04 -14.84 8.63
CA ILE A 14 20.69 -14.88 9.18
C ILE A 14 20.06 -16.18 8.68
N ALA A 15 19.97 -17.16 9.58
CA ALA A 15 19.11 -18.32 9.36
C ALA A 15 17.66 -17.84 9.46
N ILE A 16 17.02 -17.55 8.32
CA ILE A 16 15.59 -17.34 8.25
C ILE A 16 14.95 -18.73 8.30
N LEU A 17 14.46 -19.11 9.48
CA LEU A 17 13.49 -20.20 9.60
C LEU A 17 12.20 -19.70 8.94
N ALA A 18 11.88 -20.24 7.76
CA ALA A 18 10.59 -20.06 7.11
C ALA A 18 9.50 -20.65 8.03
N ASN A 19 8.88 -19.80 8.84
CA ASN A 19 7.60 -20.12 9.45
C ASN A 19 6.54 -19.92 8.37
N LEU A 20 6.04 -21.03 7.84
CA LEU A 20 4.78 -21.11 7.12
C LEU A 20 3.68 -20.55 8.03
N ALA A 21 3.37 -19.26 7.89
CA ALA A 21 2.24 -18.65 8.58
C ALA A 21 1.01 -18.75 7.68
N ASN A 22 0.18 -19.77 7.93
CA ASN A 22 -1.26 -19.55 7.81
C ASN A 22 -1.61 -18.37 8.72
N ALA A 23 -2.52 -17.50 8.29
CA ALA A 23 -3.01 -16.35 9.06
C ALA A 23 -3.57 -16.71 10.47
N GLN A 24 -3.69 -17.99 10.81
CA GLN A 24 -4.16 -18.49 12.11
C GLN A 24 -3.11 -18.44 13.24
N ASP A 25 -1.80 -18.36 12.95
CA ASP A 25 -0.76 -18.49 13.97
C ASP A 25 0.02 -17.18 14.27
N TYR A 26 -0.49 -16.02 13.81
CA TYR A 26 0.13 -14.74 14.13
C TYR A 26 -0.10 -14.36 15.59
N THR A 27 0.98 -14.37 16.38
CA THR A 27 1.04 -13.74 17.70
C THR A 27 1.77 -12.39 17.56
N PRO A 28 1.12 -11.24 17.83
CA PRO A 28 1.75 -9.94 17.70
C PRO A 28 2.99 -9.82 18.59
N ALA A 29 4.07 -9.25 18.06
CA ALA A 29 5.23 -8.87 18.85
C ALA A 29 4.85 -7.74 19.83
N GLU A 30 5.12 -7.92 21.12
CA GLU A 30 4.85 -6.93 22.16
C GLU A 30 5.80 -5.74 22.04
N GLY A 31 5.28 -4.59 21.61
CA GLY A 31 6.07 -3.36 21.48
C GLY A 31 5.30 -2.24 20.79
N PHE A 32 4.10 -1.91 21.29
CA PHE A 32 3.30 -0.81 20.76
C PHE A 32 3.97 0.54 21.02
N TYR A 33 4.30 1.27 19.95
CA TYR A 33 4.47 2.70 20.03
C TYR A 33 3.08 3.34 20.18
N ASP A 34 2.92 4.15 21.22
CA ASP A 34 1.73 4.96 21.44
C ASP A 34 1.75 6.14 20.44
N LEU A 35 0.95 6.02 19.37
CA LEU A 35 0.79 7.06 18.36
C LEU A 35 -0.18 8.18 18.79
N SER A 36 -0.63 8.23 20.06
CA SER A 36 -1.42 9.34 20.57
C SER A 36 -0.65 10.67 20.69
N ASP A 37 0.68 10.64 20.56
CA ASP A 37 1.58 11.79 20.69
C ASP A 37 2.08 12.37 19.35
N MET A 38 1.63 11.88 18.19
CA MET A 38 1.91 12.56 16.92
C MET A 38 1.06 13.84 16.83
N PRO A 39 1.67 15.02 16.55
CA PRO A 39 0.90 16.25 16.46
C PRO A 39 -0.13 16.13 15.35
N GLU A 40 -1.41 16.32 15.70
CA GLU A 40 -2.54 16.47 14.79
C GLU A 40 -2.25 17.61 13.79
N THR A 41 -1.51 17.32 12.74
CA THR A 41 -1.30 18.23 11.63
C THR A 41 -2.45 18.02 10.65
N GLY A 42 -3.57 18.71 10.93
CA GLY A 42 -4.66 18.88 9.96
C GLY A 42 -5.93 18.07 10.21
N MET A 43 -6.32 17.84 11.47
CA MET A 43 -7.69 17.44 11.78
C MET A 43 -8.63 18.60 11.43
N TYR A 44 -9.43 18.47 10.38
CA TYR A 44 -10.63 19.30 10.22
C TYR A 44 -11.48 19.15 11.49
N PRO A 45 -11.97 20.26 12.08
CA PRO A 45 -12.67 20.21 13.36
C PRO A 45 -13.93 19.33 13.25
N GLN A 46 -13.99 18.32 14.11
CA GLN A 46 -15.21 17.59 14.42
C GLN A 46 -16.32 18.56 14.83
N GLY A 47 -17.53 18.39 14.28
CA GLY A 47 -18.73 19.07 14.79
C GLY A 47 -19.61 19.81 13.78
N GLY A 48 -19.54 19.51 12.48
CA GLY A 48 -20.51 20.04 11.50
C GLY A 48 -21.88 19.35 11.64
N PRO A 49 -23.02 20.08 11.70
CA PRO A 49 -24.34 19.47 11.77
C PRO A 49 -24.68 18.71 10.47
N ARG A 50 -25.41 17.59 10.63
CA ARG A 50 -25.91 16.70 9.57
C ARG A 50 -26.46 17.51 8.37
N PRO A 51 -26.12 17.19 7.11
CA PRO A 51 -26.64 17.92 5.96
C PRO A 51 -28.11 17.59 5.76
N GLY A 52 -28.95 18.53 6.17
CA GLY A 52 -30.39 18.46 6.03
C GLY A 52 -31.08 19.77 6.43
N GLN A 53 -30.51 20.94 6.10
CA GLN A 53 -31.26 22.20 5.97
C GLN A 53 -30.37 23.35 5.44
N GLY A 54 -30.79 23.89 4.29
CA GLY A 54 -30.59 25.24 3.75
C GLY A 54 -29.38 26.09 4.16
N GLY A 55 -28.46 26.30 3.22
CA GLY A 55 -27.49 27.39 3.25
C GLY A 55 -26.65 27.41 1.97
N ASN A 56 -27.05 28.21 0.99
CA ASN A 56 -26.30 28.44 -0.25
C ASN A 56 -25.07 29.33 0.05
N SER A 57 -24.05 28.78 0.70
CA SER A 57 -22.72 29.39 0.73
C SER A 57 -21.96 28.90 -0.50
N GLY A 58 -21.53 29.85 -1.34
CA GLY A 58 -20.87 29.58 -2.61
C GLY A 58 -19.68 28.63 -2.43
N ARG A 59 -19.89 27.36 -2.75
CA ARG A 59 -18.80 26.42 -3.01
C ARG A 59 -17.95 27.06 -4.12
N PRO A 60 -16.64 27.27 -3.94
CA PRO A 60 -15.79 27.69 -5.04
C PRO A 60 -16.04 26.74 -6.22
N PRO A 61 -16.09 27.25 -7.46
CA PRO A 61 -16.37 26.39 -8.61
C PRO A 61 -15.41 25.21 -8.56
N ALA A 62 -15.96 24.00 -8.56
CA ALA A 62 -15.15 22.79 -8.62
C ALA A 62 -14.19 22.96 -9.80
N ARG A 63 -12.88 22.94 -9.53
CA ARG A 63 -11.88 22.95 -10.60
C ARG A 63 -12.24 21.78 -11.51
N GLN A 64 -12.69 22.07 -12.72
CA GLN A 64 -12.90 21.04 -13.73
C GLN A 64 -11.51 20.52 -14.08
N VAL A 65 -11.08 19.46 -13.41
CA VAL A 65 -9.91 18.70 -13.81
C VAL A 65 -10.39 17.76 -14.91
N THR A 66 -9.91 17.98 -16.13
CA THR A 66 -10.17 17.05 -17.24
C THR A 66 -9.48 15.73 -16.91
N PRO A 67 -10.18 14.58 -17.01
CA PRO A 67 -9.55 13.29 -16.84
C PRO A 67 -8.38 13.09 -17.81
N GLU A 68 -7.31 12.50 -17.32
CA GLU A 68 -6.13 12.11 -18.09
C GLU A 68 -5.97 10.60 -18.03
N ASP A 69 -5.72 9.96 -19.18
CA ASP A 69 -5.45 8.53 -19.25
C ASP A 69 -3.95 8.29 -19.00
N VAL A 70 -3.65 7.52 -17.96
CA VAL A 70 -2.28 7.18 -17.53
C VAL A 70 -2.08 5.68 -17.69
N VAL A 71 -1.02 5.30 -18.39
CA VAL A 71 -0.67 3.90 -18.62
C VAL A 71 0.39 3.48 -17.60
N VAL A 72 0.11 2.40 -16.88
CA VAL A 72 1.04 1.78 -15.92
C VAL A 72 1.07 0.27 -16.22
N GLY A 73 2.19 -0.20 -16.78
CA GLY A 73 2.33 -1.59 -17.22
C GLY A 73 1.19 -2.03 -18.14
N PRO A 74 0.44 -3.10 -17.81
CA PRO A 74 -0.67 -3.60 -18.63
C PRO A 74 -1.98 -2.82 -18.45
N ALA A 75 -2.05 -1.85 -17.52
CA ALA A 75 -3.27 -1.16 -17.15
C ALA A 75 -3.32 0.29 -17.65
N THR A 76 -4.54 0.81 -17.85
CA THR A 76 -4.79 2.23 -18.16
C THR A 76 -5.79 2.77 -17.14
N PHE A 77 -5.45 3.90 -16.53
CA PHE A 77 -6.23 4.56 -15.48
C PHE A 77 -6.67 5.95 -15.94
N SER A 78 -7.94 6.29 -15.75
CA SER A 78 -8.44 7.65 -15.99
C SER A 78 -8.36 8.45 -14.68
N VAL A 79 -7.34 9.29 -14.54
CA VAL A 79 -7.07 10.05 -13.31
C VAL A 79 -7.56 11.49 -13.41
N THR A 80 -7.91 12.09 -12.26
CA THR A 80 -8.32 13.50 -12.16
C THR A 80 -7.47 14.27 -11.15
N TYR A 81 -6.26 13.80 -10.90
CA TYR A 81 -5.32 14.34 -9.93
C TYR A 81 -3.94 14.50 -10.60
N PRO A 82 -3.06 15.38 -10.09
CA PRO A 82 -1.73 15.58 -10.67
C PRO A 82 -0.92 14.28 -10.70
N ILE A 83 -0.18 14.07 -11.79
CA ILE A 83 0.83 13.00 -11.90
C ILE A 83 2.21 13.62 -11.83
N PHE A 84 3.14 12.89 -11.24
CA PHE A 84 4.53 13.27 -11.05
C PHE A 84 5.39 12.21 -11.73
N ASP A 85 6.35 12.64 -12.56
CA ASP A 85 7.13 11.74 -13.41
C ASP A 85 8.19 10.95 -12.61
N ASP A 86 8.66 11.54 -11.50
CA ASP A 86 9.71 11.00 -10.64
C ASP A 86 9.66 11.63 -9.24
N PHE A 87 10.50 11.15 -8.32
CA PHE A 87 10.63 11.69 -6.97
C PHE A 87 11.07 13.16 -6.93
N ALA A 88 11.86 13.63 -7.90
CA ALA A 88 12.35 15.01 -7.95
C ALA A 88 11.24 16.00 -8.38
N SER A 89 10.19 15.50 -9.01
CA SER A 89 9.01 16.27 -9.42
C SER A 89 7.89 16.31 -8.37
N LEU A 90 8.05 15.59 -7.24
CA LEU A 90 7.08 15.62 -6.15
C LEU A 90 6.97 17.04 -5.55
N PRO A 91 5.76 17.47 -5.17
CA PRO A 91 5.56 18.73 -4.46
C PRO A 91 6.27 18.74 -3.10
N ASP A 92 6.74 19.92 -2.68
CA ASP A 92 7.45 20.11 -1.40
C ASP A 92 6.64 19.70 -0.16
N ASP A 93 5.31 19.57 -0.29
CA ASP A 93 4.41 19.15 0.79
C ASP A 93 4.25 17.63 0.91
N VAL A 94 4.82 16.86 -0.02
CA VAL A 94 4.94 15.40 0.07
C VAL A 94 6.27 15.07 0.74
N VAL A 95 6.20 14.67 2.00
CA VAL A 95 7.34 14.19 2.79
C VAL A 95 7.34 12.68 2.74
N TYR A 96 8.48 12.11 2.36
CA TYR A 96 8.67 10.67 2.27
C TYR A 96 10.06 10.27 2.76
N VAL A 97 10.19 9.01 3.16
CA VAL A 97 11.46 8.39 3.57
C VAL A 97 11.67 7.11 2.79
N ARG A 98 12.78 7.04 2.05
CA ARG A 98 13.25 5.82 1.38
C ARG A 98 14.14 5.02 2.33
N GLN A 99 13.75 3.79 2.61
CA GLN A 99 14.49 2.89 3.49
C GLN A 99 15.69 2.27 2.76
N PRO A 100 16.71 1.76 3.48
CA PRO A 100 17.82 1.05 2.85
C PRO A 100 17.34 -0.17 2.07
N ILE A 101 17.81 -0.30 0.83
CA ILE A 101 17.51 -1.44 -0.05
C ILE A 101 17.94 -2.75 0.61
N GLN A 102 17.04 -3.74 0.62
CA GLN A 102 17.29 -5.09 1.11
C GLN A 102 17.27 -6.09 -0.06
N SER A 103 18.19 -7.05 -0.06
CA SER A 103 18.22 -8.12 -1.07
C SER A 103 17.49 -9.36 -0.57
N PHE A 104 16.84 -10.09 -1.47
CA PHE A 104 16.20 -11.38 -1.23
C PHE A 104 16.61 -12.39 -2.30
N GLU A 105 17.10 -13.56 -1.88
CA GLU A 105 17.36 -14.68 -2.79
C GLU A 105 16.09 -15.53 -2.91
N ARG A 106 15.56 -15.65 -4.12
CA ARG A 106 14.30 -16.35 -4.35
C ARG A 106 14.48 -17.88 -4.33
N PRO A 107 13.48 -18.65 -3.86
CA PRO A 107 13.55 -20.11 -3.85
C PRO A 107 13.81 -20.75 -5.23
N GLU A 108 13.27 -20.15 -6.30
CA GLU A 108 13.45 -20.54 -7.69
C GLU A 108 14.79 -20.08 -8.29
N GLY A 109 15.54 -19.26 -7.55
CA GLY A 109 16.82 -18.68 -7.94
C GLY A 109 16.72 -17.23 -8.41
N GLY A 110 17.86 -16.54 -8.39
CA GLY A 110 17.93 -15.10 -8.62
C GLY A 110 17.87 -14.28 -7.33
N THR A 111 18.33 -13.03 -7.40
CA THR A 111 18.33 -12.10 -6.28
C THR A 111 17.55 -10.87 -6.69
N HIS A 112 16.52 -10.54 -5.93
CA HIS A 112 15.72 -9.33 -6.11
C HIS A 112 16.06 -8.35 -4.99
N TYR A 113 15.78 -7.07 -5.23
CA TYR A 113 16.08 -6.00 -4.30
C TYR A 113 14.82 -5.22 -4.01
N TYR A 114 14.63 -4.85 -2.75
CA TYR A 114 13.40 -4.26 -2.24
C TYR A 114 13.71 -2.97 -1.49
N GLU A 115 12.95 -1.92 -1.80
CA GLU A 115 13.03 -0.63 -1.15
C GLU A 115 11.64 -0.21 -0.67
N VAL A 116 11.55 0.07 0.63
CA VAL A 116 10.31 0.58 1.22
C VAL A 116 10.32 2.10 1.20
N VAL A 117 9.21 2.69 0.78
CA VAL A 117 8.98 4.14 0.85
C VAL A 117 7.87 4.42 1.85
N LEU A 118 8.20 5.11 2.94
CA LEU A 118 7.25 5.66 3.91
C LEU A 118 6.76 7.03 3.40
N VAL A 119 5.45 7.25 3.38
CA VAL A 119 4.83 8.53 3.02
C VAL A 119 4.30 9.18 4.29
N GLU A 120 5.03 10.18 4.79
CA GLU A 120 4.76 10.83 6.09
C GLU A 120 3.68 11.91 5.98
N SER A 121 3.59 12.58 4.84
CA SER A 121 2.59 13.63 4.58
C SER A 121 1.93 13.49 3.22
N MET A 122 0.75 14.10 3.10
CA MET A 122 -0.09 14.02 1.92
C MET A 122 -0.37 12.56 1.54
N ASN A 123 -0.75 12.35 0.28
CA ASN A 123 -1.13 11.06 -0.27
C ASN A 123 -0.37 10.84 -1.56
N ILE A 124 0.09 9.61 -1.76
CA ILE A 124 0.56 9.10 -3.04
C ILE A 124 -0.41 8.00 -3.45
N SER A 125 -1.05 8.16 -4.61
CA SER A 125 -1.95 7.15 -5.15
C SER A 125 -1.16 5.95 -5.63
N TRP A 126 -1.84 4.83 -5.84
CA TRP A 126 -1.18 3.64 -6.40
C TRP A 126 -0.56 3.90 -7.78
N VAL A 127 -1.26 4.66 -8.63
CA VAL A 127 -0.76 5.06 -9.96
C VAL A 127 0.51 5.90 -9.83
N GLN A 128 0.54 6.86 -8.90
CA GLN A 128 1.74 7.66 -8.64
C GLN A 128 2.87 6.80 -8.07
N ALA A 129 2.59 5.92 -7.10
CA ALA A 129 3.57 5.01 -6.53
C ALA A 129 4.20 4.10 -7.60
N ALA A 130 3.39 3.62 -8.55
CA ALA A 130 3.88 2.81 -9.67
C ALA A 130 4.78 3.60 -10.63
N ILE A 131 4.43 4.84 -10.95
CA ILE A 131 5.28 5.72 -11.77
C ILE A 131 6.59 6.02 -11.05
N LEU A 132 6.55 6.34 -9.75
CA LEU A 132 7.74 6.57 -8.93
C LEU A 132 8.65 5.34 -8.91
N ALA A 133 8.08 4.14 -8.71
CA ALA A 133 8.83 2.88 -8.76
C ALA A 133 9.52 2.67 -10.12
N THR A 134 8.80 2.89 -11.22
CA THR A 134 9.35 2.80 -12.58
C THR A 134 10.41 3.86 -12.87
N SER A 135 10.27 5.07 -12.32
CA SER A 135 11.27 6.15 -12.49
C SER A 135 12.63 5.80 -11.88
N GLU A 136 12.65 4.92 -10.88
CA GLU A 136 13.86 4.41 -10.23
C GLU A 136 14.40 3.13 -10.90
N GLY A 137 13.79 2.69 -12.01
CA GLY A 137 14.18 1.46 -12.71
C GLY A 137 13.59 0.19 -12.10
N GLY A 138 12.66 0.31 -11.16
CA GLY A 138 11.96 -0.81 -10.54
C GLY A 138 10.48 -0.88 -10.92
N TYR A 139 9.71 -1.55 -10.10
CA TYR A 139 8.26 -1.66 -10.18
C TYR A 139 7.68 -1.82 -8.78
N LEU A 140 6.38 -1.60 -8.59
CA LEU A 140 5.76 -1.95 -7.31
C LEU A 140 5.88 -3.47 -7.10
N ALA A 141 6.23 -3.87 -5.87
CA ALA A 141 6.65 -5.23 -5.58
C ALA A 141 5.65 -6.31 -5.98
N SER A 142 6.17 -7.36 -6.58
CA SER A 142 5.52 -8.60 -6.98
C SER A 142 5.93 -9.68 -6.00
N LEU A 143 4.95 -10.44 -5.52
CA LEU A 143 5.19 -11.46 -4.50
C LEU A 143 4.78 -12.80 -5.10
N THR A 144 5.75 -13.59 -5.55
CA THR A 144 5.52 -14.83 -6.30
C THR A 144 5.67 -16.08 -5.43
N SER A 145 6.06 -15.92 -4.16
CA SER A 145 6.20 -17.02 -3.21
C SER A 145 5.82 -16.64 -1.78
N PRO A 146 5.46 -17.63 -0.94
CA PRO A 146 5.26 -17.39 0.50
C PRO A 146 6.49 -16.79 1.19
N GLU A 147 7.70 -17.23 0.83
CA GLU A 147 8.95 -16.75 1.41
C GLU A 147 9.21 -15.28 1.07
N GLU A 148 8.98 -14.90 -0.18
CA GLU A 148 9.10 -13.52 -0.64
C GLU A 148 8.06 -12.63 0.01
N ASN A 149 6.80 -13.07 0.07
CA ASN A 149 5.74 -12.33 0.74
C ASN A 149 6.08 -12.08 2.23
N ALA A 150 6.56 -13.11 2.92
CA ALA A 150 6.98 -12.98 4.33
C ALA A 150 8.18 -12.03 4.48
N PHE A 151 9.16 -12.11 3.58
CA PHE A 151 10.30 -11.20 3.56
C PHE A 151 9.86 -9.75 3.36
N VAL A 152 9.10 -9.46 2.31
CA VAL A 152 8.64 -8.10 2.00
C VAL A 152 7.77 -7.55 3.12
N PHE A 153 6.84 -8.35 3.65
CA PHE A 153 6.03 -7.95 4.79
C PHE A 153 6.90 -7.61 6.02
N SER A 154 7.99 -8.34 6.27
CA SER A 154 8.89 -8.04 7.40
C SER A 154 9.53 -6.66 7.32
N LEU A 155 9.66 -6.08 6.13
CA LEU A 155 10.18 -4.72 5.93
C LEU A 155 9.18 -3.64 6.33
N VAL A 156 7.89 -3.98 6.34
CA VAL A 156 6.77 -3.04 6.52
C VAL A 156 5.87 -3.38 7.70
N ASN A 157 6.20 -4.38 8.52
CA ASN A 157 5.41 -4.81 9.68
C ASN A 157 5.52 -3.82 10.85
N ASP A 158 5.13 -2.58 10.60
CA ASP A 158 5.07 -1.44 11.52
C ASP A 158 3.84 -0.60 11.16
N ASP A 159 3.14 -0.11 12.17
CA ASP A 159 1.91 0.69 11.99
C ASP A 159 2.13 1.97 11.18
N ALA A 160 3.36 2.49 11.12
CA ALA A 160 3.70 3.67 10.32
C ALA A 160 3.40 3.49 8.83
N TYR A 161 3.41 2.26 8.29
CA TYR A 161 3.14 1.96 6.88
C TYR A 161 1.67 1.71 6.54
N PHE A 162 0.81 1.66 7.56
CA PHE A 162 -0.60 1.33 7.41
C PHE A 162 -1.47 2.54 7.72
N TRP A 163 -2.48 2.78 6.90
CA TRP A 163 -3.55 3.68 7.28
C TRP A 163 -4.71 2.89 7.89
N GLN A 164 -5.23 3.38 9.01
CA GLN A 164 -6.35 2.78 9.72
C GLN A 164 -7.64 3.57 9.47
N PHE A 165 -8.70 2.87 9.09
CA PHE A 165 -10.05 3.43 9.09
C PHE A 165 -10.50 3.81 10.53
N PRO A 166 -11.36 4.83 10.70
CA PRO A 166 -11.77 5.35 12.00
C PRO A 166 -12.83 4.47 12.68
N ASP A 167 -13.02 4.74 13.97
CA ASP A 167 -13.90 3.98 14.87
C ASP A 167 -15.39 4.27 14.68
N ASP A 168 -15.74 5.45 14.17
CA ASP A 168 -17.12 5.96 14.10
C ASP A 168 -17.78 5.73 12.72
N TYR A 169 -17.16 4.89 11.89
CA TYR A 169 -17.68 4.52 10.60
C TYR A 169 -18.91 3.58 10.80
N THR A 170 -19.92 3.68 9.93
CA THR A 170 -21.31 3.14 10.09
C THR A 170 -21.44 1.60 10.19
N PRO A 171 -22.65 0.99 10.23
CA PRO A 171 -22.80 -0.47 10.27
C PRO A 171 -22.24 -1.25 9.04
N ASP A 172 -22.01 -0.57 7.91
CA ASP A 172 -21.47 -1.17 6.66
C ASP A 172 -20.00 -0.80 6.41
N SER A 173 -19.23 -0.63 7.48
CA SER A 173 -18.05 0.22 7.44
C SER A 173 -16.80 -0.52 7.91
N HIS A 174 -15.67 -0.21 7.28
CA HIS A 174 -14.34 -0.74 7.57
C HIS A 174 -13.92 -0.40 9.00
N TYR A 175 -14.37 -1.18 9.98
CA TYR A 175 -14.17 -0.88 11.39
C TYR A 175 -12.70 -1.12 11.73
N ARG A 176 -11.92 -0.03 11.85
CA ARG A 176 -10.48 -0.06 12.19
C ARG A 176 -9.60 -0.88 11.26
N ILE A 177 -10.07 -1.19 10.05
CA ILE A 177 -9.27 -1.93 9.08
C ILE A 177 -8.01 -1.14 8.75
N LYS A 178 -6.90 -1.84 8.60
CA LYS A 178 -5.62 -1.30 8.15
C LYS A 178 -5.40 -1.69 6.70
N ILE A 179 -4.96 -0.71 5.90
CA ILE A 179 -4.61 -0.90 4.49
C ILE A 179 -3.26 -0.28 4.16
N GLY A 180 -2.63 -0.81 3.13
CA GLY A 180 -1.29 -0.45 2.69
C GLY A 180 -0.21 -1.27 3.40
N PRO A 181 1.07 -1.10 3.07
CA PRO A 181 1.55 -0.34 1.91
C PRO A 181 1.13 -0.97 0.57
N PHE A 182 1.24 -0.20 -0.52
CA PHE A 182 0.88 -0.68 -1.86
C PHE A 182 1.87 -1.71 -2.41
N LEU A 183 1.34 -2.64 -3.20
CA LEU A 183 2.04 -3.70 -3.92
C LEU A 183 1.69 -3.62 -5.42
N GLY A 184 2.40 -4.37 -6.26
CA GLY A 184 2.34 -4.26 -7.73
C GLY A 184 1.23 -5.03 -8.43
N GLY A 185 0.31 -5.65 -7.71
CA GLY A 185 -0.81 -6.34 -8.33
C GLY A 185 -1.82 -5.35 -8.91
N VAL A 186 -2.21 -5.60 -10.15
CA VAL A 186 -3.20 -4.80 -10.86
C VAL A 186 -4.18 -5.71 -11.58
N ARG A 187 -5.45 -5.34 -11.59
CA ARG A 187 -6.50 -6.07 -12.28
C ARG A 187 -6.82 -5.43 -13.62
N VAL A 188 -6.62 -6.21 -14.69
CA VAL A 188 -6.92 -5.82 -16.08
C VAL A 188 -8.00 -6.74 -16.64
N SER A 189 -9.21 -6.66 -16.05
CA SER A 189 -10.39 -7.42 -16.48
C SER A 189 -11.65 -6.58 -16.42
N ASP A 190 -12.54 -6.78 -17.39
CA ASP A 190 -13.89 -6.20 -17.45
C ASP A 190 -14.98 -7.14 -16.90
N THR A 191 -14.61 -8.30 -16.37
CA THR A 191 -15.55 -9.25 -15.77
C THR A 191 -15.97 -8.81 -14.37
N GLU A 192 -17.08 -9.34 -13.86
CA GLU A 192 -17.48 -9.17 -12.45
C GLU A 192 -16.78 -10.16 -11.50
N ASP A 193 -16.05 -11.14 -12.05
CA ASP A 193 -15.25 -12.09 -11.28
C ASP A 193 -14.05 -11.36 -10.67
N SER A 194 -14.07 -11.18 -9.35
CA SER A 194 -13.04 -10.47 -8.59
C SER A 194 -11.71 -11.20 -8.59
N LEU A 195 -11.70 -12.53 -8.77
CA LEU A 195 -10.47 -13.33 -8.82
C LEU A 195 -9.79 -13.28 -10.20
N ALA A 196 -10.52 -12.90 -11.25
CA ALA A 196 -10.01 -12.90 -12.61
C ALA A 196 -9.27 -11.59 -12.96
N GLY A 197 -8.21 -11.73 -13.75
CA GLY A 197 -7.55 -10.59 -14.42
C GLY A 197 -6.42 -9.92 -13.65
N TRP A 198 -6.06 -10.42 -12.47
CA TRP A 198 -4.90 -9.95 -11.72
C TRP A 198 -3.59 -10.32 -12.42
N GLN A 199 -2.68 -9.37 -12.46
CA GLN A 199 -1.34 -9.48 -13.05
C GLN A 199 -0.37 -8.63 -12.21
N TRP A 200 0.90 -9.01 -12.21
CA TRP A 200 1.96 -8.19 -11.63
C TRP A 200 2.43 -7.13 -12.62
N LEU A 201 2.77 -5.93 -12.13
CA LEU A 201 3.41 -4.89 -12.95
C LEU A 201 4.76 -5.33 -13.51
N SER A 202 5.48 -6.23 -12.84
CA SER A 202 6.72 -6.85 -13.30
C SER A 202 6.54 -7.70 -14.56
N GLY A 203 5.31 -8.15 -14.83
CA GLY A 203 5.01 -9.15 -15.87
C GLY A 203 5.29 -10.60 -15.43
N GLU A 204 5.64 -10.83 -14.17
CA GLU A 204 5.81 -12.17 -13.61
C GLU A 204 4.49 -12.94 -13.55
N ALA A 205 4.61 -14.26 -13.39
CA ALA A 205 3.45 -15.14 -13.35
C ALA A 205 2.57 -14.85 -12.11
N TRP A 206 1.26 -14.82 -12.33
CA TRP A 206 0.27 -14.76 -11.25
C TRP A 206 -0.10 -16.18 -10.79
N ASP A 207 0.80 -16.85 -10.06
CA ASP A 207 0.64 -18.25 -9.63
C ASP A 207 0.63 -18.44 -8.10
N TYR A 208 1.02 -17.42 -7.34
CA TYR A 208 0.87 -17.33 -5.91
C TYR A 208 -0.15 -16.25 -5.52
N THR A 209 -0.98 -16.53 -4.51
CA THR A 209 -1.90 -15.55 -3.94
C THR A 209 -1.92 -15.63 -2.42
N ASN A 210 -1.98 -14.47 -1.75
CA ASN A 210 -2.16 -14.38 -0.30
C ASN A 210 -3.30 -13.41 0.07
N TRP A 211 -4.42 -13.47 -0.64
CA TRP A 211 -5.59 -12.64 -0.36
C TRP A 211 -6.09 -12.80 1.08
N ALA A 212 -6.45 -11.68 1.72
CA ALA A 212 -7.00 -11.70 3.06
C ALA A 212 -8.27 -12.55 3.12
N GLN A 213 -8.43 -13.25 4.24
CA GLN A 213 -9.58 -14.10 4.52
C GLN A 213 -10.28 -13.53 5.73
N ASN A 214 -11.61 -13.58 5.73
CA ASN A 214 -12.39 -13.20 6.89
C ASN A 214 -12.08 -14.12 8.08
N LEU A 215 -11.64 -13.54 9.20
CA LEU A 215 -11.30 -14.31 10.40
C LEU A 215 -12.36 -14.20 11.50
N ASP A 216 -13.02 -13.04 11.64
CA ASP A 216 -14.00 -12.73 12.69
C ASP A 216 -13.54 -13.16 14.11
N ASP A 217 -12.24 -13.07 14.40
CA ASP A 217 -11.64 -13.62 15.62
C ASP A 217 -11.72 -12.66 16.83
N GLY A 218 -12.16 -11.41 16.62
CA GLY A 218 -12.25 -10.36 17.63
C GLY A 218 -10.90 -9.78 18.07
N VAL A 219 -9.79 -10.22 17.49
CA VAL A 219 -8.42 -9.82 17.83
C VAL A 219 -7.77 -9.14 16.65
N THR A 220 -7.56 -9.93 15.59
CA THR A 220 -6.99 -9.56 14.29
C THR A 220 -8.06 -8.99 13.37
N ASP A 221 -9.26 -9.56 13.44
CA ASP A 221 -10.42 -9.19 12.67
C ASP A 221 -11.61 -8.94 13.60
N ARG A 222 -11.97 -7.66 13.73
CA ARG A 222 -13.06 -7.13 14.56
C ARG A 222 -14.12 -6.47 13.71
N ASP A 223 -13.91 -6.43 12.39
CA ASP A 223 -14.90 -5.91 11.48
C ASP A 223 -16.04 -6.93 11.38
N PRO A 224 -17.30 -6.53 11.53
CA PRO A 224 -18.42 -7.45 11.42
C PRO A 224 -18.75 -7.87 9.97
N ARG A 225 -18.01 -7.36 8.97
CA ARG A 225 -18.21 -7.66 7.55
C ARG A 225 -17.27 -8.77 7.09
N ASP A 226 -17.68 -9.47 6.04
CA ASP A 226 -16.81 -10.42 5.36
C ASP A 226 -15.64 -9.68 4.69
N ASN A 227 -14.46 -9.80 5.28
CA ASN A 227 -13.22 -9.23 4.77
C ASN A 227 -12.47 -10.14 3.80
N THR A 228 -13.07 -11.23 3.31
CA THR A 228 -12.43 -12.11 2.31
C THR A 228 -12.19 -11.35 1.02
N GLN A 229 -10.98 -11.44 0.47
CA GLN A 229 -10.54 -10.71 -0.72
C GLN A 229 -10.25 -11.68 -1.89
N PRO A 230 -10.24 -11.20 -3.13
CA PRO A 230 -10.74 -9.90 -3.58
C PRO A 230 -12.29 -9.89 -3.60
N ASN A 231 -12.94 -8.83 -3.13
CA ASN A 231 -14.41 -8.77 -3.02
C ASN A 231 -15.08 -7.61 -3.76
N GLY A 232 -14.34 -6.84 -4.55
CA GLY A 232 -14.85 -5.64 -5.20
C GLY A 232 -15.83 -5.81 -6.35
N ALA A 233 -16.33 -7.03 -6.61
CA ALA A 233 -17.17 -7.35 -7.77
C ALA A 233 -16.61 -6.79 -9.09
N GLY A 234 -15.28 -6.84 -9.23
CA GLY A 234 -14.53 -6.33 -10.38
C GLY A 234 -14.29 -4.82 -10.43
N ARG A 235 -14.57 -4.07 -9.36
CA ARG A 235 -14.37 -2.61 -9.31
C ARG A 235 -13.12 -2.15 -8.57
N GLN A 236 -12.62 -2.98 -7.66
CA GLN A 236 -11.30 -2.83 -7.07
C GLN A 236 -10.27 -3.48 -8.01
N ASN A 237 -9.17 -2.79 -8.25
CA ASN A 237 -8.28 -3.07 -9.36
C ASN A 237 -6.79 -2.83 -9.07
N ILE A 238 -6.45 -2.49 -7.83
CA ILE A 238 -5.08 -2.36 -7.33
C ILE A 238 -4.96 -3.11 -5.99
N MET A 239 -3.76 -3.26 -5.44
CA MET A 239 -3.60 -3.96 -4.16
C MET A 239 -2.56 -3.37 -3.21
N GLY A 240 -2.60 -3.85 -1.98
CA GLY A 240 -1.58 -3.70 -0.96
C GLY A 240 -1.81 -4.68 0.19
N PHE A 241 -0.98 -4.60 1.23
CA PHE A 241 -1.19 -5.39 2.44
C PHE A 241 -2.37 -4.87 3.27
N GLY A 242 -3.03 -5.75 4.03
CA GLY A 242 -4.00 -5.35 5.04
C GLY A 242 -5.31 -6.12 4.98
N GLU A 243 -6.42 -5.37 5.10
CA GLU A 243 -7.81 -5.84 5.25
C GLU A 243 -8.12 -6.47 6.61
N LEU A 244 -7.28 -6.22 7.61
CA LEU A 244 -7.48 -6.64 9.01
C LEU A 244 -7.15 -5.48 9.97
N ASN A 245 -7.43 -5.62 11.26
CA ASN A 245 -7.25 -4.54 12.26
C ASN A 245 -5.81 -4.34 12.75
N VAL A 246 -4.88 -5.16 12.27
CA VAL A 246 -3.45 -5.09 12.54
C VAL A 246 -2.70 -5.21 11.21
N PRO A 247 -1.43 -4.78 11.13
CA PRO A 247 -0.57 -5.13 10.01
C PRO A 247 -0.56 -6.65 9.80
N VAL A 248 -0.83 -7.09 8.57
CA VAL A 248 -0.90 -8.50 8.20
C VAL A 248 -0.24 -8.74 6.83
N PRO A 249 0.34 -9.94 6.60
CA PRO A 249 1.01 -10.28 5.34
C PRO A 249 0.05 -10.62 4.20
N THR A 250 -1.26 -10.52 4.43
CA THR A 250 -2.31 -10.81 3.44
C THR A 250 -2.67 -9.58 2.61
N TRP A 251 -3.25 -9.78 1.44
CA TRP A 251 -3.51 -8.74 0.46
C TRP A 251 -4.99 -8.31 0.45
N GLY A 252 -5.21 -7.01 0.26
CA GLY A 252 -6.53 -6.44 -0.05
C GLY A 252 -6.61 -5.93 -1.48
N ASP A 253 -7.80 -6.00 -2.09
CA ASP A 253 -8.07 -5.28 -3.33
C ASP A 253 -8.64 -3.89 -3.04
N TYR A 254 -8.08 -2.86 -3.68
CA TYR A 254 -8.50 -1.48 -3.48
C TYR A 254 -8.96 -0.84 -4.79
N TRP A 255 -9.69 0.26 -4.66
CA TRP A 255 -10.00 1.12 -5.78
C TRP A 255 -8.73 1.89 -6.16
N ASP A 256 -8.46 2.02 -7.45
CA ASP A 256 -7.44 2.93 -8.00
C ASP A 256 -7.58 4.39 -7.54
N THR A 257 -8.74 4.74 -7.01
CA THR A 257 -9.03 6.04 -6.39
C THR A 257 -8.65 6.16 -4.91
N VAL A 258 -8.06 5.13 -4.31
CA VAL A 258 -7.52 5.19 -2.94
C VAL A 258 -6.28 6.09 -2.90
N ALA A 259 -6.15 6.85 -1.81
CA ALA A 259 -5.00 7.72 -1.51
C ALA A 259 -4.62 8.69 -2.64
N GLN A 260 -5.59 9.35 -3.26
CA GLN A 260 -5.29 10.38 -4.26
C GLN A 260 -4.61 11.61 -3.63
N TYR A 261 -3.58 12.13 -4.30
CA TYR A 261 -2.92 13.37 -3.89
C TYR A 261 -3.90 14.57 -3.83
N GLY A 262 -3.82 15.36 -2.75
CA GLY A 262 -4.65 16.54 -2.47
C GLY A 262 -5.70 16.34 -1.36
N GLU A 263 -6.59 17.32 -1.19
CA GLU A 263 -7.69 17.29 -0.20
C GLU A 263 -8.82 16.32 -0.63
N ARG A 264 -8.59 15.01 -0.51
CA ARG A 264 -9.68 14.04 -0.52
C ARG A 264 -9.79 13.40 0.85
N GLY A 265 -10.76 13.89 1.63
CA GLY A 265 -11.26 13.16 2.80
C GLY A 265 -11.90 11.84 2.39
N MET A 266 -12.36 11.11 3.40
CA MET A 266 -13.12 9.87 3.26
C MET A 266 -14.14 9.90 2.09
N PRO A 267 -14.32 8.79 1.35
CA PRO A 267 -13.89 7.42 1.66
C PRO A 267 -12.57 6.98 1.01
N SER A 268 -11.81 7.89 0.39
CA SER A 268 -10.62 7.53 -0.41
C SER A 268 -9.47 6.90 0.39
N GLY A 269 -9.50 6.93 1.72
CA GLY A 269 -8.41 6.44 2.55
C GLY A 269 -7.09 7.16 2.31
N TYR A 270 -6.04 6.71 3.00
CA TYR A 270 -4.69 7.21 2.81
C TYR A 270 -3.77 6.03 2.54
N ASN A 271 -2.63 6.32 1.92
CA ASN A 271 -1.54 5.37 1.79
C ASN A 271 -0.36 5.92 2.57
N ARG A 272 0.26 5.08 3.39
CA ARG A 272 1.43 5.44 4.18
C ARG A 272 2.71 4.81 3.66
N GLY A 273 2.65 4.06 2.56
CA GLY A 273 3.85 3.58 1.92
C GLY A 273 3.59 2.65 0.76
N PHE A 274 4.67 2.32 0.08
CA PHE A 274 4.70 1.36 -1.01
C PHE A 274 6.06 0.67 -1.05
N VAL A 275 6.11 -0.50 -1.68
CA VAL A 275 7.35 -1.26 -1.84
C VAL A 275 7.75 -1.26 -3.29
N ILE A 276 8.97 -0.80 -3.57
CA ILE A 276 9.61 -0.90 -4.88
C ILE A 276 10.45 -2.18 -4.89
N GLU A 277 10.38 -2.90 -6.01
CA GLU A 277 11.22 -4.04 -6.31
C GLU A 277 12.08 -3.76 -7.53
N TYR A 278 13.29 -4.30 -7.53
CA TYR A 278 14.26 -4.23 -8.62
C TYR A 278 14.83 -5.61 -8.94
N ASP A 279 14.95 -5.91 -10.23
CA ASP A 279 15.62 -7.13 -10.74
C ASP A 279 17.14 -7.12 -10.44
N GLU A 280 17.74 -5.93 -10.37
CA GLU A 280 19.16 -5.71 -10.09
C GLU A 280 19.31 -4.57 -9.09
N MET A 281 20.43 -4.54 -8.36
CA MET A 281 20.72 -3.46 -7.42
C MET A 281 20.78 -2.13 -8.20
N PRO A 282 19.97 -1.11 -7.86
CA PRO A 282 20.03 0.18 -8.54
C PRO A 282 21.35 0.90 -8.23
N ASP A 283 21.81 1.70 -9.20
CA ASP A 283 23.11 2.41 -9.22
C ASP A 283 23.24 3.55 -8.19
#